data_AF-A0A317SMZ1-F1
#
_entry.id   AF-A0A317SMZ1-F1
#
_cell.length_a   1.000
_cell.length_b   1.000
_cell.length_c   1.000
_cell.angle_alpha   90.00
_cell.angle_beta   90.00
_cell.angle_gamma   90.00
#
_symmetry.space_group_name_H-M   'P 1'
#
loop_
_entity.id
_entity.type
_entity.pdbx_description
1 polymer ?
#
loop_
_entity_poly.entity_id
_entity_poly.type
_entity_poly.pdbx_seq_one_letter_code
_entity_poly.pdbx_strand_id
1 'polypeptide(L)'
;MMDEVPSKAPPAPTVETEAEAQVEAPQPRMSDHCANDTPLDASEVATGEIVKLVDVDVYVSKPADVVSGTVRLVLLLTGGTGVMAKTNQIQADHFAQEGYFVVMPDLYACCTLHLFGLS
;
A
#
# COMPACT_ATOMS: atom_id res chain seq x y z
N MET A 1 -27.51 80.16 15.71
CA MET A 1 -26.60 79.74 16.79
C MET A 1 -26.00 78.39 16.41
N MET A 2 -24.94 77.98 17.11
CA MET A 2 -24.09 76.78 16.92
C MET A 2 -24.90 75.49 17.22
N ASP A 3 -24.46 74.22 17.09
CA ASP A 3 -23.16 73.51 16.95
C ASP A 3 -23.37 72.26 16.03
N GLU A 4 -22.49 71.29 15.72
CA GLU A 4 -21.08 70.97 16.07
C GLU A 4 -20.37 70.20 14.90
N VAL A 5 -19.39 69.32 15.16
CA VAL A 5 -18.42 68.62 14.26
C VAL A 5 -18.08 67.22 14.90
N PRO A 6 -17.43 66.16 14.30
CA PRO A 6 -17.35 65.58 12.94
C PRO A 6 -17.55 64.02 12.85
N SER A 7 -17.31 63.48 11.64
CA SER A 7 -16.55 62.23 11.33
C SER A 7 -17.23 60.85 11.34
N LYS A 8 -17.34 60.27 10.13
CA LYS A 8 -17.37 58.84 9.86
C LYS A 8 -16.39 58.55 8.71
N ALA A 9 -15.55 57.53 8.85
CA ALA A 9 -14.40 57.29 7.97
C ALA A 9 -14.75 56.95 6.50
N PRO A 10 -13.89 57.30 5.53
CA PRO A 10 -14.12 57.07 4.09
C PRO A 10 -13.87 55.60 3.65
N PRO A 11 -14.37 55.20 2.45
CA PRO A 11 -14.20 53.87 1.88
C PRO A 11 -12.77 53.60 1.37
N ALA A 12 -12.45 52.31 1.20
CA ALA A 12 -11.12 51.82 0.86
C ALA A 12 -10.68 52.16 -0.59
N PRO A 13 -9.37 52.40 -0.83
CA PRO A 13 -8.80 52.44 -2.16
C PRO A 13 -8.47 51.02 -2.68
N THR A 14 -8.74 50.80 -3.95
CA THR A 14 -8.22 49.70 -4.76
C THR A 14 -6.69 49.79 -4.88
N VAL A 15 -6.03 48.63 -4.91
CA VAL A 15 -4.67 48.48 -5.42
C VAL A 15 -4.70 47.37 -6.46
N GLU A 16 -4.36 47.73 -7.70
CA GLU A 16 -4.09 46.78 -8.76
C GLU A 16 -2.69 46.19 -8.52
N THR A 17 -2.50 44.88 -8.71
CA THR A 17 -1.19 44.24 -8.62
C THR A 17 -1.09 43.18 -9.70
N GLU A 18 0.02 43.23 -10.42
CA GLU A 18 0.28 42.45 -11.63
C GLU A 18 0.31 40.94 -11.40
N ALA A 19 0.08 40.21 -12.49
CA ALA A 19 0.19 38.76 -12.51
C ALA A 19 1.68 38.34 -12.47
N GLU A 20 2.13 37.82 -11.34
CA GLU A 20 3.36 37.03 -11.27
C GLU A 20 3.02 35.54 -11.13
N ALA A 21 3.45 34.75 -12.12
CA ALA A 21 3.21 33.33 -12.15
C ALA A 21 4.03 32.61 -11.06
N GLN A 22 3.40 32.26 -9.95
CA GLN A 22 4.01 31.41 -8.93
C GLN A 22 4.18 29.99 -9.48
N VAL A 23 5.38 29.69 -9.98
CA VAL A 23 5.81 28.31 -10.23
C VAL A 23 5.99 27.62 -8.88
N GLU A 24 4.94 26.96 -8.41
CA GLU A 24 4.96 26.18 -7.18
C GLU A 24 5.97 25.03 -7.33
N ALA A 25 7.10 25.13 -6.63
CA ALA A 25 8.06 24.03 -6.56
C ALA A 25 7.36 22.81 -5.91
N PRO A 26 7.44 21.61 -6.52
CA PRO A 26 6.66 20.47 -6.06
C PRO A 26 7.09 20.08 -4.65
N GLN A 27 6.22 20.33 -3.67
CA GLN A 27 6.44 19.88 -2.30
C GLN A 27 6.49 18.35 -2.27
N PRO A 28 7.40 17.73 -1.51
CA PRO A 28 7.45 16.27 -1.40
C PRO A 28 6.18 15.76 -0.71
N ARG A 29 5.24 15.24 -1.51
CA ARG A 29 4.01 14.63 -1.00
C ARG A 29 4.28 13.19 -0.59
N MET A 30 3.68 12.76 0.51
CA MET A 30 3.80 11.40 1.10
C MET A 30 3.03 10.31 0.33
N SER A 31 2.71 10.61 -0.93
CA SER A 31 2.14 9.74 -1.97
C SER A 31 2.69 10.35 -3.28
N ASP A 32 3.21 9.60 -4.25
CA ASP A 32 2.56 8.41 -4.84
C ASP A 32 3.53 7.25 -5.14
N HIS A 33 4.80 7.33 -4.69
CA HIS A 33 5.86 6.37 -5.04
C HIS A 33 5.78 4.97 -4.38
N CYS A 34 4.89 4.77 -3.40
CA CYS A 34 4.83 3.51 -2.61
C CYS A 34 3.44 2.84 -2.61
N ALA A 35 2.49 3.33 -3.40
CA ALA A 35 1.11 2.80 -3.44
C ALA A 35 0.65 2.41 -4.85
N ASN A 36 1.50 2.59 -5.86
CA ASN A 36 1.22 2.25 -7.24
C ASN A 36 1.91 0.93 -7.60
N ASP A 37 1.50 -0.15 -6.92
CA ASP A 37 1.82 -1.52 -7.35
C ASP A 37 1.44 -1.65 -8.83
N THR A 38 2.41 -2.02 -9.66
CA THR A 38 2.16 -2.28 -11.07
C THR A 38 1.05 -3.34 -11.17
N PRO A 39 -0.03 -3.10 -11.93
CA PRO A 39 -1.08 -4.10 -12.09
C PRO A 39 -0.46 -5.40 -12.57
N LEU A 40 -0.65 -6.47 -11.80
CA LEU A 40 -0.09 -7.77 -12.13
C LEU A 40 -0.57 -8.19 -13.52
N ASP A 41 0.39 -8.57 -14.36
CA ASP A 41 0.09 -9.09 -15.67
C ASP A 41 -0.83 -10.30 -15.53
N ALA A 42 -2.02 -10.23 -16.12
CA ALA A 42 -3.06 -11.25 -15.94
C ALA A 42 -2.67 -12.65 -16.49
N SER A 43 -1.52 -12.74 -17.15
CA SER A 43 -0.87 -13.97 -17.62
C SER A 43 0.09 -14.59 -16.60
N GLU A 44 0.43 -13.90 -15.51
CA GLU A 44 1.30 -14.44 -14.47
C GLU A 44 0.52 -15.41 -13.58
N VAL A 45 1.14 -16.56 -13.29
CA VAL A 45 0.50 -17.70 -12.62
C VAL A 45 1.33 -18.09 -11.42
N ALA A 46 0.67 -18.22 -10.28
CA ALA A 46 1.26 -18.75 -9.04
C ALA A 46 1.87 -20.14 -9.28
N THR A 47 3.12 -20.32 -8.86
CA THR A 47 3.98 -21.49 -9.03
C THR A 47 4.22 -22.25 -7.72
N GLY A 48 3.99 -21.60 -6.59
CA GLY A 48 4.04 -22.21 -5.25
C GLY A 48 2.80 -23.05 -4.91
N GLU A 49 2.80 -23.59 -3.70
CA GLU A 49 1.77 -24.51 -3.21
C GLU A 49 1.12 -24.01 -1.91
N ILE A 50 -0.20 -24.16 -1.76
CA ILE A 50 -0.88 -23.93 -0.49
C ILE A 50 -0.84 -25.23 0.33
N VAL A 51 -0.19 -25.17 1.49
CA VAL A 51 -0.06 -26.25 2.46
C VAL A 51 -0.77 -25.85 3.75
N LYS A 52 -1.60 -26.73 4.30
CA LYS A 52 -2.25 -26.48 5.58
C LYS A 52 -1.33 -26.87 6.74
N LEU A 53 -0.95 -25.89 7.57
CA LEU A 53 -0.18 -26.09 8.80
C LEU A 53 -1.12 -25.94 10.00
N VAL A 54 -1.46 -27.07 10.62
CA VAL A 54 -2.50 -27.17 11.67
C VAL A 54 -3.83 -26.65 11.13
N ASP A 55 -4.25 -25.43 11.50
CA ASP A 55 -5.50 -24.80 11.09
C ASP A 55 -5.30 -23.54 10.23
N VAL A 56 -4.05 -23.24 9.85
CA VAL A 56 -3.69 -22.09 9.01
C VAL A 56 -3.29 -22.58 7.62
N ASP A 57 -3.87 -21.99 6.59
CA ASP A 57 -3.44 -22.20 5.20
C ASP A 57 -2.19 -21.35 4.93
N VAL A 58 -1.14 -21.97 4.38
CA VAL A 58 0.17 -21.36 4.19
C VAL A 58 0.64 -21.57 2.76
N TYR A 59 0.85 -20.50 2.02
CA TYR A 59 1.47 -20.59 0.69
C TYR A 59 2.98 -20.70 0.83
N VAL A 60 3.58 -21.65 0.11
CA VAL A 60 5.01 -21.95 0.12
C VAL A 60 5.54 -21.81 -1.30
N SER A 61 6.53 -20.94 -1.47
CA SER A 61 7.23 -20.77 -2.75
C SER A 61 8.71 -21.09 -2.59
N LYS A 62 9.26 -21.82 -3.57
CA LYS A 62 10.59 -22.43 -3.52
C LYS A 62 11.47 -21.83 -4.63
N PRO A 63 12.71 -21.42 -4.33
CA PRO A 63 13.62 -20.92 -5.36
C PRO A 63 14.05 -22.07 -6.28
N ALA A 64 14.19 -21.78 -7.58
CA ALA A 64 14.49 -22.80 -8.59
C ALA A 64 15.85 -23.47 -8.39
N ASP A 65 16.87 -22.70 -7.99
CA ASP A 65 18.27 -23.14 -7.89
C ASP A 65 18.75 -23.26 -6.43
N VAL A 66 18.26 -24.28 -5.71
CA VAL A 66 18.73 -24.60 -4.34
C VAL A 66 20.06 -25.37 -4.36
N VAL A 67 21.09 -24.81 -5.02
CA VAL A 67 22.39 -25.47 -5.26
C VAL A 67 23.27 -25.45 -4.00
N SER A 68 22.93 -26.29 -3.02
CA SER A 68 23.73 -26.58 -1.80
C SER A 68 24.23 -25.35 -1.01
N GLY A 69 23.51 -24.22 -1.12
CA GLY A 69 23.84 -22.95 -0.46
C GLY A 69 22.98 -22.66 0.76
N THR A 70 23.36 -21.64 1.53
CA THR A 70 22.58 -21.15 2.68
C THR A 70 21.27 -20.52 2.21
N VAL A 71 20.17 -21.26 2.34
CA VAL A 71 18.83 -20.79 2.00
C VAL A 71 18.40 -19.67 2.95
N ARG A 72 17.92 -18.56 2.38
CA ARG A 72 17.35 -17.43 3.14
C ARG A 72 15.83 -17.58 3.21
N LEU A 73 15.26 -17.46 4.40
CA LEU A 73 13.82 -17.55 4.63
C LEU A 73 13.20 -16.14 4.60
N VAL A 74 12.11 -15.97 3.84
CA VAL A 74 11.20 -14.81 3.93
C VAL A 74 9.87 -15.29 4.49
N LEU A 75 9.43 -14.65 5.58
CA LEU A 75 8.08 -14.77 6.09
C LEU A 75 7.25 -13.59 5.56
N LEU A 76 6.43 -13.84 4.55
CA LEU A 76 5.54 -12.84 3.97
C LEU A 76 4.19 -12.90 4.69
N LEU A 77 3.79 -11.84 5.38
CA LEU A 77 2.50 -11.83 6.09
C LEU A 77 1.40 -11.38 5.14
N THR A 78 0.36 -12.20 4.97
CA THR A 78 -0.80 -11.82 4.13
C THR A 78 -1.46 -10.54 4.67
N GLY A 79 -1.82 -9.62 3.79
CA GLY A 79 -2.77 -8.54 4.12
C GLY A 79 -4.22 -9.04 4.22
N GLY A 80 -5.17 -8.12 4.40
CA GLY A 80 -6.59 -8.43 4.62
C GLY A 80 -7.34 -9.16 3.49
N THR A 81 -6.65 -9.50 2.41
CA THR A 81 -7.15 -10.33 1.29
C THR A 81 -6.82 -11.83 1.45
N GLY A 82 -5.98 -12.20 2.42
CA GLY A 82 -5.62 -13.60 2.71
C GLY A 82 -4.72 -14.26 1.67
N VAL A 83 -4.50 -15.57 1.82
CA VAL A 83 -3.59 -16.36 0.98
C VAL A 83 -4.18 -16.69 -0.40
N MET A 84 -5.51 -16.64 -0.53
CA MET A 84 -6.23 -16.95 -1.76
C MET A 84 -6.15 -15.85 -2.83
N ALA A 85 -5.68 -14.65 -2.47
CA ALA A 85 -5.45 -13.57 -3.42
C ALA A 85 -4.23 -13.88 -4.30
N LYS A 86 -4.44 -14.07 -5.61
CA LYS A 86 -3.36 -14.28 -6.60
C LYS A 86 -2.23 -13.27 -6.49
N THR A 87 -2.54 -12.02 -6.14
CA THR A 87 -1.57 -10.95 -5.93
C THR A 87 -0.51 -11.32 -4.89
N ASN A 88 -0.95 -11.85 -3.76
CA ASN A 88 -0.06 -12.22 -2.66
C ASN A 88 0.78 -13.44 -3.05
N GLN A 89 0.21 -14.37 -3.81
CA GLN A 89 0.89 -15.58 -4.32
C GLN A 89 2.00 -15.23 -5.32
N ILE A 90 1.72 -14.36 -6.28
CA ILE A 90 2.69 -13.88 -7.26
C ILE A 90 3.81 -13.07 -6.58
N GLN A 91 3.47 -12.22 -5.60
CA GLN A 91 4.48 -11.50 -4.82
C GLN A 91 5.39 -12.45 -4.03
N ALA A 92 4.84 -13.52 -3.45
CA ALA A 92 5.64 -14.56 -2.81
C ALA A 92 6.57 -15.27 -3.80
N ASP A 93 6.11 -15.53 -5.03
CA ASP A 93 6.92 -16.14 -6.09
C ASP A 93 8.03 -15.22 -6.61
N HIS A 94 7.80 -13.91 -6.69
CA HIS A 94 8.86 -12.97 -7.04
C HIS A 94 9.99 -13.01 -5.99
N PHE A 95 9.67 -13.10 -4.69
CA PHE A 95 10.69 -13.31 -3.67
C PHE A 95 11.40 -14.68 -3.81
N ALA A 96 10.71 -15.72 -4.31
CA ALA A 96 11.33 -17.01 -4.58
C ALA A 96 12.27 -16.97 -5.80
N GLN A 97 11.94 -16.20 -6.83
CA GLN A 97 12.82 -15.97 -7.99
C GLN A 97 14.13 -15.27 -7.59
N GLU A 98 14.08 -14.36 -6.60
CA GLU A 98 15.26 -13.72 -5.98
C GLU A 98 16.10 -14.67 -5.07
N GLY A 99 15.76 -15.96 -5.01
CA GLY A 99 16.54 -16.98 -4.29
C GLY A 99 16.14 -17.20 -2.83
N TYR A 100 15.01 -16.65 -2.37
CA TYR A 100 14.50 -16.87 -1.02
C TYR A 100 13.54 -18.07 -0.97
N PHE A 101 13.52 -18.81 0.14
CA PHE A 101 12.43 -19.71 0.46
C PHE A 101 11.34 -18.89 1.14
N VAL A 102 10.11 -18.91 0.59
CA VAL A 102 9.05 -17.99 1.00
C VAL A 102 7.92 -18.76 1.65
N VAL A 103 7.51 -18.31 2.84
CA VAL A 103 6.39 -18.86 3.60
C VAL A 103 5.41 -17.73 3.86
N MET A 104 4.15 -17.93 3.45
CA MET A 104 3.09 -16.92 3.54
C MET A 104 1.84 -17.50 4.23
N PRO A 105 1.72 -17.39 5.57
CA PRO A 105 0.56 -17.86 6.31
C PRO A 105 -0.63 -16.91 6.21
N ASP A 106 -1.84 -17.45 6.08
CA ASP A 106 -3.08 -16.67 6.11
C ASP A 106 -3.44 -16.23 7.53
N LEU A 107 -3.32 -14.93 7.80
CA LEU A 107 -3.67 -14.34 9.10
C LEU A 107 -5.16 -14.03 9.25
N TYR A 108 -5.94 -14.08 8.16
CA TYR A 108 -7.33 -13.63 8.08
C TYR A 108 -8.35 -14.77 7.91
N ALA A 109 -7.92 -15.96 7.50
CA ALA A 109 -8.74 -17.17 7.42
C ALA A 109 -9.47 -17.47 8.74
N CYS A 110 -8.76 -17.44 9.88
CA CYS A 110 -9.37 -17.60 11.21
C CYS A 110 -10.24 -16.39 11.62
N CYS A 111 -9.76 -15.18 11.33
CA CYS A 111 -10.48 -13.94 11.67
C CYS A 111 -11.86 -13.86 11.03
N THR A 112 -12.06 -14.41 9.82
CA THR A 112 -13.36 -14.40 9.13
C THR A 112 -14.44 -15.15 9.92
N LEU A 113 -14.13 -16.26 10.58
CA LEU A 113 -15.09 -16.99 11.41
C LEU A 113 -15.39 -16.24 12.73
N HIS A 114 -14.39 -15.64 13.37
CA HIS A 114 -14.58 -14.95 14.66
C HIS A 114 -15.16 -13.53 14.54
N LEU A 115 -14.86 -12.77 13.47
CA LEU A 115 -15.44 -11.42 13.27
C LEU A 115 -16.88 -11.44 12.76
N PHE A 116 -17.29 -12.47 12.01
CA PHE A 116 -18.67 -12.57 11.52
C PHE A 116 -19.63 -13.31 12.47
N GLY A 117 -19.14 -13.80 13.62
CA GLY A 117 -19.99 -14.27 14.72
C GLY A 117 -20.88 -15.47 14.40
N LEU A 118 -20.54 -16.26 13.38
CA LEU A 118 -21.26 -17.48 13.00
C LEU A 118 -20.70 -18.65 13.81
N SER A 119 -21.33 -18.88 14.96
CA SER A 119 -21.20 -20.10 15.79
C SER A 119 -22.15 -21.21 15.34
#